data_AF-A0A9Y1FKF0-F1
#
_entry.id   AF-A0A9Y1FKF0-F1
#
_cell.length_a   1.000
_cell.length_b   1.000
_cell.length_c   1.000
_cell.angle_alpha   90.00
_cell.angle_beta   90.00
_cell.angle_gamma   90.00
#
_symmetry.space_group_name_H-M   'P 1'
#
loop_
_entity.id
_entity.type
_entity.pdbx_description
1 polymer ?
#
loop_
_entity_poly.entity_id
_entity_poly.type
_entity_poly.pdbx_seq_one_letter_code
_entity_poly.pdbx_strand_id
1 'polypeptide(L)'
;MVTMNQEEKLDFYKKQVKLEEKIIEKAKESVEKIKNSLIKELVLAIAIDSQKHKSMLNALIALIGETTPFIGEKQSDIISDAIQQHIELESSAIKTYKELLEKLESEKERFVIRAIYQDEIRHHALLKRLMRVIVEKETLYTSEMWDFLWEDATPEY
;
A
#
# COMPACT_ATOMS: atom_id res chain seq x y z
N MET A 1 13.89 21.42 15.25
CA MET A 1 13.05 20.97 14.12
C MET A 1 11.72 21.67 14.23
N VAL A 2 11.25 22.34 13.17
CA VAL A 2 9.90 22.90 13.13
C VAL A 2 8.95 21.76 12.79
N THR A 3 8.05 21.42 13.70
CA THR A 3 7.02 20.37 13.51
C THR A 3 5.81 20.98 12.82
N MET A 4 5.34 20.35 11.73
CA MET A 4 4.11 20.76 11.05
C MET A 4 2.90 20.61 11.97
N ASN A 5 2.00 21.59 11.97
CA ASN A 5 0.72 21.53 12.67
C ASN A 5 -0.31 20.68 11.88
N GLN A 6 -1.49 20.40 12.46
CA GLN A 6 -2.51 19.55 11.83
C GLN A 6 -3.03 20.11 10.50
N GLU A 7 -3.23 21.43 10.40
CA GLU A 7 -3.72 22.09 9.19
C GLU A 7 -2.68 22.00 8.07
N GLU A 8 -1.40 22.23 8.38
CA GLU A 8 -0.28 22.09 7.45
C GLU A 8 -0.15 20.65 6.93
N LYS A 9 -0.29 19.65 7.80
CA LYS A 9 -0.30 18.23 7.41
C LYS A 9 -1.46 17.92 6.48
N LEU A 10 -2.67 18.38 6.83
CA LEU A 10 -3.88 18.15 6.05
C LEU A 10 -3.79 18.78 4.65
N ASP A 11 -3.31 20.02 4.55
CA ASP A 11 -3.09 20.70 3.27
C ASP A 11 -2.03 19.96 2.43
N PHE A 12 -0.93 19.53 3.06
CA PHE A 12 0.09 18.74 2.39
C PHE A 12 -0.47 17.42 1.82
N TYR A 13 -1.19 16.62 2.62
CA TYR A 13 -1.77 15.36 2.15
C TYR A 13 -2.78 15.56 1.02
N LYS A 14 -3.63 16.59 1.11
CA LYS A 14 -4.57 16.94 0.02
C LYS A 14 -3.84 17.33 -1.26
N LYS A 15 -2.73 18.06 -1.16
CA LYS A 15 -1.88 18.40 -2.32
C LYS A 15 -1.26 17.14 -2.93
N GLN A 16 -0.77 16.20 -2.10
CA GLN A 16 -0.22 14.94 -2.59
C GLN A 16 -1.28 14.06 -3.25
N VAL A 17 -2.50 13.98 -2.71
CA VAL A 17 -3.62 13.27 -3.37
C VAL A 17 -3.86 13.80 -4.78
N LYS A 18 -3.90 15.13 -4.95
CA LYS A 18 -4.06 15.76 -6.28
C LYS A 18 -2.88 15.47 -7.21
N LEU A 19 -1.67 15.33 -6.66
CA LEU A 19 -0.50 14.97 -7.45
C LEU A 19 -0.59 13.53 -7.95
N GLU A 20 -0.94 12.59 -7.06
CA GLU A 20 -1.14 11.18 -7.43
C GLU A 20 -2.26 11.01 -8.47
N GLU A 21 -3.36 11.76 -8.36
CA GLU A 21 -4.42 11.77 -9.38
C GLU A 21 -3.92 12.19 -10.75
N LYS A 22 -3.09 13.25 -10.81
CA LYS A 22 -2.48 13.70 -12.06
C LYS A 22 -1.50 12.68 -12.63
N ILE A 23 -0.74 11.99 -11.78
CA ILE A 23 0.18 10.93 -12.22
C ILE A 23 -0.63 9.79 -12.86
N ILE A 24 -1.71 9.36 -12.22
CA ILE A 24 -2.61 8.30 -12.73
C ILE A 24 -3.19 8.70 -14.09
N GLU A 25 -3.70 9.94 -14.20
CA GLU A 25 -4.28 10.46 -15.44
C GLU A 25 -3.23 10.48 -16.57
N LYS A 26 -2.06 11.10 -16.31
CA LYS A 26 -1.00 11.21 -17.31
C LYS A 26 -0.44 9.86 -17.74
N ALA A 27 -0.31 8.91 -16.82
CA ALA A 27 0.11 7.55 -17.13
C ALA A 27 -0.89 6.88 -18.09
N LYS A 28 -2.20 6.96 -17.80
CA LYS A 28 -3.26 6.39 -18.64
C LYS A 28 -3.31 7.04 -20.03
N GLU A 29 -3.24 8.36 -20.10
CA GLU A 29 -3.19 9.12 -21.36
C GLU A 29 -1.96 8.72 -22.20
N SER A 30 -0.79 8.59 -21.57
CA SER A 30 0.47 8.30 -22.28
C SER A 30 0.45 6.95 -23.01
N VAL A 31 -0.34 5.99 -22.52
CA VAL A 31 -0.42 4.63 -23.08
C VAL A 31 -1.64 4.37 -23.95
N GLU A 32 -2.56 5.34 -24.08
CA GLU A 32 -3.84 5.15 -24.79
C GLU A 32 -3.65 4.63 -26.22
N LYS A 33 -2.63 5.15 -26.92
CA LYS A 33 -2.32 4.80 -28.31
C LYS A 33 -1.11 3.86 -28.45
N ILE A 34 -0.54 3.40 -27.34
CA ILE A 34 0.62 2.50 -27.36
C ILE A 34 0.15 1.09 -27.73
N LYS A 35 0.69 0.56 -28.84
CA LYS A 35 0.47 -0.83 -29.26
C LYS A 35 1.39 -1.84 -28.54
N ASN A 36 2.51 -1.37 -27.99
CA ASN A 36 3.44 -2.22 -27.26
C ASN A 36 2.86 -2.57 -25.88
N SER A 37 2.32 -3.78 -25.75
CA SER A 37 1.67 -4.23 -24.51
C SER A 37 2.62 -4.25 -23.32
N LEU A 38 3.90 -4.60 -23.50
CA LEU A 38 4.86 -4.61 -22.38
C LEU A 38 5.00 -3.23 -21.75
N ILE A 39 5.25 -2.20 -22.57
CA ILE A 39 5.39 -0.83 -22.07
C ILE A 39 4.09 -0.31 -21.48
N LYS A 40 2.96 -0.64 -22.14
CA LYS A 40 1.63 -0.26 -21.65
C LYS A 40 1.36 -0.82 -20.25
N GLU A 41 1.57 -2.12 -20.03
CA GLU A 41 1.30 -2.75 -18.73
C GLU A 41 2.23 -2.22 -17.64
N LEU A 42 3.52 -2.00 -17.94
CA LEU A 42 4.46 -1.46 -16.94
C LEU A 42 4.10 -0.03 -16.51
N VAL A 43 3.67 0.83 -17.44
CA VAL A 43 3.23 2.18 -17.08
C VAL A 43 1.89 2.17 -16.34
N LEU A 44 0.98 1.25 -16.68
CA LEU A 44 -0.27 1.08 -15.94
C LEU A 44 -0.02 0.54 -14.53
N ALA A 45 0.96 -0.34 -14.33
CA ALA A 45 1.35 -0.82 -13.00
C ALA A 45 1.79 0.34 -12.10
N ILE A 46 2.60 1.28 -12.62
CA ILE A 46 3.00 2.50 -11.89
C ILE A 46 1.77 3.34 -11.51
N ALA A 47 0.78 3.44 -12.42
CA ALA A 47 -0.46 4.16 -12.10
C ALA A 47 -1.27 3.47 -10.99
N ILE A 48 -1.22 2.14 -10.89
CA ILE A 48 -1.85 1.39 -9.80
C ILE A 48 -1.14 1.68 -8.47
N ASP A 49 0.19 1.79 -8.46
CA ASP A 49 0.94 2.22 -7.27
C ASP A 49 0.59 3.65 -6.82
N SER A 50 0.47 4.59 -7.75
CA SER A 50 -0.05 5.93 -7.42
C SER A 50 -1.46 5.89 -6.83
N GLN A 51 -2.30 4.95 -7.29
CA GLN A 51 -3.63 4.74 -6.70
C GLN A 51 -3.55 4.18 -5.27
N LYS A 52 -2.58 3.29 -4.98
CA LYS A 52 -2.26 2.82 -3.63
C LYS A 52 -1.83 3.99 -2.72
N HIS A 53 -0.91 4.84 -3.19
CA HIS A 53 -0.46 6.01 -2.43
C HIS A 53 -1.59 6.98 -2.11
N LYS A 54 -2.44 7.28 -3.10
CA LYS A 54 -3.64 8.10 -2.90
C LYS A 54 -4.54 7.54 -1.78
N SER A 55 -4.76 6.22 -1.75
CA SER A 55 -5.56 5.58 -0.71
C SER A 55 -4.91 5.72 0.67
N MET A 56 -3.59 5.56 0.78
CA MET A 56 -2.85 5.76 2.04
C MET A 56 -2.92 7.21 2.53
N LEU A 57 -2.77 8.18 1.63
CA LEU A 57 -2.90 9.61 1.96
C LEU A 57 -4.32 9.96 2.43
N ASN A 58 -5.35 9.37 1.82
CA ASN A 58 -6.73 9.54 2.28
C ASN A 58 -6.96 8.94 3.67
N ALA A 59 -6.30 7.83 4.01
CA ALA A 59 -6.35 7.29 5.37
C ALA A 59 -5.75 8.27 6.40
N LEU A 60 -4.63 8.94 6.06
CA LEU A 60 -4.05 10.00 6.91
C LEU A 60 -4.97 11.22 7.04
N ILE A 61 -5.66 11.62 5.97
CA ILE A 61 -6.65 12.70 5.99
C ILE A 61 -7.82 12.35 6.91
N ALA A 62 -8.35 11.12 6.82
CA ALA A 62 -9.45 10.65 7.66
C ALA A 62 -9.06 10.63 9.15
N LEU A 63 -7.81 10.27 9.45
CA LEU A 63 -7.28 10.28 10.80
C LEU A 63 -7.22 11.69 11.41
N ILE A 64 -6.77 12.68 10.64
CA ILE A 64 -6.73 14.09 11.11
C ILE A 64 -8.15 14.65 11.26
N GLY A 65 -9.09 14.21 10.42
CA GLY A 65 -10.46 14.70 10.41
C GLY A 65 -11.37 14.19 11.55
N GLU A 66 -10.83 13.46 12.54
CA GLU A 66 -11.53 12.95 13.75
C GLU A 66 -12.89 12.26 13.48
N THR A 67 -13.07 11.69 12.30
CA THR A 67 -14.33 11.08 11.85
C THR A 67 -14.15 9.63 11.45
N THR A 68 -13.27 8.89 12.15
CA THR A 68 -13.22 7.42 12.02
C THR A 68 -14.33 6.80 12.85
N PRO A 69 -15.42 6.31 12.23
CA PRO A 69 -16.51 5.69 12.98
C PRO A 69 -15.98 4.44 13.67
N PHE A 70 -16.52 4.13 14.84
CA PHE A 70 -16.24 2.87 15.52
C PHE A 70 -16.63 1.68 14.62
N ILE A 71 -15.71 0.75 14.41
CA ILE A 71 -15.99 -0.51 13.71
C ILE A 71 -16.69 -1.45 14.71
N GLY A 72 -17.97 -1.71 14.49
CA GLY A 72 -18.72 -2.65 15.33
C GLY A 72 -18.17 -4.08 15.23
N GLU A 73 -18.38 -4.89 16.26
CA GLU A 73 -17.80 -6.25 16.40
C GLU A 73 -18.02 -7.12 15.15
N LYS A 74 -19.25 -7.18 14.61
CA LYS A 74 -19.53 -7.93 13.38
C LYS A 74 -18.73 -7.45 12.16
N GLN A 75 -18.48 -6.15 12.05
CA GLN A 75 -17.65 -5.61 10.96
C GLN A 75 -16.18 -5.91 11.20
N SER A 76 -15.73 -5.88 12.45
CA SER A 76 -14.38 -6.27 12.84
C SER A 76 -14.09 -7.72 12.45
N ASP A 77 -15.02 -8.64 12.74
CA ASP A 77 -14.87 -10.06 12.40
C ASP A 77 -14.79 -10.27 10.88
N ILE A 78 -15.69 -9.63 10.11
CA ILE A 78 -15.70 -9.72 8.64
C ILE A 78 -14.38 -9.21 8.04
N ILE A 79 -13.88 -8.07 8.54
CA ILE A 79 -12.64 -7.48 8.04
C ILE A 79 -11.43 -8.34 8.46
N SER A 80 -11.43 -8.87 9.69
CA SER A 80 -10.39 -9.78 10.19
C SER A 80 -10.32 -11.04 9.33
N ASP A 81 -11.44 -11.70 9.05
CA ASP A 81 -11.47 -12.89 8.19
C ASP A 81 -10.94 -12.60 6.78
N ALA A 82 -11.33 -11.45 6.20
CA ALA A 82 -10.87 -11.05 4.87
C ALA A 82 -9.35 -10.78 4.85
N ILE A 83 -8.82 -10.10 5.86
CA ILE A 83 -7.38 -9.82 5.97
C ILE A 83 -6.60 -11.12 6.20
N GLN A 84 -7.13 -12.05 6.99
CA GLN A 84 -6.47 -13.33 7.26
C GLN A 84 -6.29 -14.13 5.97
N GLN A 85 -7.36 -14.23 5.17
CA GLN A 85 -7.31 -14.86 3.86
C GLN A 85 -6.30 -14.17 2.94
N HIS A 86 -6.23 -12.83 2.99
CA HIS A 86 -5.29 -12.08 2.18
C HIS A 86 -3.83 -12.35 2.59
N ILE A 87 -3.53 -12.42 3.89
CA ILE A 87 -2.20 -12.77 4.41
C ILE A 87 -1.75 -14.14 3.90
N GLU A 88 -2.66 -15.11 3.83
CA GLU A 88 -2.37 -16.46 3.32
C GLU A 88 -2.08 -16.46 1.80
N LEU A 89 -2.87 -15.71 1.02
CA LEU A 89 -2.64 -15.54 -0.41
C LEU A 89 -1.29 -14.88 -0.69
N GLU A 90 -0.96 -13.80 0.03
CA GLU A 90 0.32 -13.11 -0.07
C GLU A 90 1.50 -14.02 0.32
N SER A 91 1.34 -14.83 1.36
CA SER A 91 2.37 -15.81 1.75
C SER A 91 2.65 -16.82 0.63
N SER A 92 1.60 -17.29 -0.04
CA SER A 92 1.72 -18.17 -1.21
C SER A 92 2.39 -17.46 -2.39
N ALA A 93 2.00 -16.21 -2.68
CA ALA A 93 2.60 -15.40 -3.73
C ALA A 93 4.11 -15.21 -3.49
N ILE A 94 4.49 -14.76 -2.29
CA ILE A 94 5.90 -14.61 -1.87
C ILE A 94 6.70 -15.89 -2.11
N LYS A 95 6.17 -17.04 -1.66
CA LYS A 95 6.84 -18.33 -1.83
C LYS A 95 7.04 -18.66 -3.31
N THR A 96 5.98 -18.56 -4.10
CA THR A 96 6.02 -18.93 -5.53
C THR A 96 6.92 -18.01 -6.35
N TYR A 97 6.91 -16.69 -6.09
CA TYR A 97 7.81 -15.76 -6.76
C TYR A 97 9.28 -15.97 -6.36
N LYS A 98 9.55 -16.29 -5.09
CA LYS A 98 10.90 -16.65 -4.65
C LYS A 98 11.43 -17.89 -5.39
N GLU A 99 10.63 -18.96 -5.43
CA GLU A 99 11.00 -20.19 -6.15
C GLU A 99 11.19 -19.95 -7.66
N LEU A 100 10.41 -19.05 -8.26
CA LEU A 100 10.57 -18.66 -9.66
C LEU A 100 11.88 -17.88 -9.88
N LEU A 101 12.21 -16.94 -8.99
CA LEU A 101 13.46 -16.18 -9.06
C LEU A 101 14.71 -17.06 -8.95
N GLU A 102 14.64 -18.24 -8.33
CA GLU A 102 15.76 -19.19 -8.28
C GLU A 102 15.96 -19.91 -9.61
N LYS A 103 14.92 -20.03 -10.45
CA LYS A 103 14.91 -20.81 -11.69
C LYS A 103 15.01 -19.95 -12.96
N LEU A 104 14.78 -18.64 -12.87
CA LEU A 104 14.81 -17.74 -14.01
C LEU A 104 16.23 -17.41 -14.47
N GLU A 105 16.50 -17.65 -15.76
CA GLU A 105 17.75 -17.26 -16.44
C GLU A 105 17.68 -15.85 -17.06
N SER A 106 16.49 -15.40 -17.45
CA SER A 106 16.29 -14.10 -18.10
C SER A 106 16.39 -12.94 -17.11
N GLU A 107 17.43 -12.11 -17.22
CA GLU A 107 17.60 -10.91 -16.38
C GLU A 107 16.40 -9.93 -16.48
N LYS A 108 15.74 -9.85 -17.64
CA LYS A 108 14.56 -8.99 -17.83
C LYS A 108 13.36 -9.51 -17.04
N GLU A 109 13.14 -10.82 -17.04
CA GLU A 109 12.06 -11.43 -16.27
C GLU A 109 12.37 -11.36 -14.77
N ARG A 110 13.63 -11.63 -14.39
CA ARG A 110 14.09 -11.49 -13.00
C ARG A 110 13.86 -10.08 -12.46
N PHE A 111 14.07 -9.05 -13.28
CA PHE A 111 13.81 -7.66 -12.87
C PHE A 111 12.34 -7.45 -12.49
N VAL A 112 11.41 -7.86 -13.36
CA VAL A 112 9.96 -7.69 -13.10
C VAL A 112 9.49 -8.54 -11.92
N ILE A 113 9.86 -9.82 -11.88
CA ILE A 113 9.45 -10.73 -10.80
C ILE A 113 10.04 -10.29 -9.46
N ARG A 114 11.26 -9.73 -9.43
CA ARG A 114 11.85 -9.20 -8.20
C ARG A 114 11.08 -7.99 -7.67
N ALA A 115 10.61 -7.10 -8.54
CA ALA A 115 9.78 -5.97 -8.13
C ALA A 115 8.48 -6.46 -7.48
N ILE A 116 7.77 -7.39 -8.13
CA ILE A 116 6.54 -7.99 -7.58
C ILE A 116 6.81 -8.67 -6.24
N TYR A 117 7.84 -9.52 -6.16
CA TYR A 117 8.22 -10.20 -4.92
C TYR A 117 8.47 -9.25 -3.74
N GLN A 118 9.12 -8.12 -4.00
CA GLN A 118 9.38 -7.11 -2.98
C GLN A 118 8.10 -6.42 -2.51
N ASP A 119 7.15 -6.18 -3.42
CA ASP A 119 5.86 -5.60 -3.07
C ASP A 119 5.01 -6.55 -2.24
N GLU A 120 4.95 -7.83 -2.57
CA GLU A 120 4.18 -8.80 -1.76
C GLU A 120 4.76 -8.95 -0.35
N ILE A 121 6.09 -8.90 -0.18
CA ILE A 121 6.69 -8.86 1.17
C ILE A 121 6.18 -7.66 1.97
N ARG A 122 6.13 -6.47 1.36
CA ARG A 122 5.67 -5.24 2.02
C ARG A 122 4.17 -5.31 2.32
N HIS A 123 3.36 -5.78 1.38
CA HIS A 123 1.91 -5.96 1.54
C HIS A 123 1.61 -6.95 2.67
N HIS A 124 2.28 -8.11 2.67
CA HIS A 124 2.13 -9.13 3.71
C HIS A 124 2.47 -8.59 5.10
N ALA A 125 3.57 -7.83 5.23
CA ALA A 125 3.95 -7.21 6.50
C ALA A 125 2.90 -6.21 6.98
N LEU A 126 2.40 -5.34 6.08
CA LEU A 126 1.37 -4.36 6.39
C LEU A 126 0.05 -5.03 6.84
N LEU A 127 -0.40 -6.06 6.13
CA LEU A 127 -1.64 -6.78 6.47
C LEU A 127 -1.54 -7.46 7.83
N LYS A 128 -0.39 -8.05 8.18
CA LYS A 128 -0.18 -8.65 9.51
C LYS A 128 -0.24 -7.62 10.63
N ARG A 129 0.20 -6.38 10.37
CA ARG A 129 0.11 -5.29 11.36
C ARG A 129 -1.34 -4.79 11.48
N LEU A 130 -2.03 -4.61 10.35
CA LEU A 130 -3.45 -4.25 10.33
C LEU A 130 -4.33 -5.29 11.05
N MET A 131 -3.99 -6.58 10.92
CA MET A 131 -4.68 -7.65 11.63
C MET A 131 -4.60 -7.48 13.16
N ARG A 132 -3.41 -7.18 13.70
CA ARG A 132 -3.25 -6.99 15.15
C ARG A 132 -4.09 -5.84 15.67
N VAL A 133 -4.06 -4.71 14.95
CA VAL A 133 -4.89 -3.53 15.22
C VAL A 133 -6.38 -3.86 15.30
N ILE A 134 -6.87 -4.73 14.41
CA ILE A 134 -8.29 -5.12 14.37
C ILE A 134 -8.63 -6.13 15.49
N VAL A 135 -7.76 -7.12 15.72
CA VAL A 135 -8.02 -8.23 16.65
C VAL A 135 -7.82 -7.83 18.10
N GLU A 136 -6.81 -7.01 18.42
CA GLU A 136 -6.52 -6.58 19.79
C GLU A 136 -7.58 -5.62 20.33
N LYS A 137 -8.55 -5.20 19.49
CA LYS A 137 -9.63 -4.26 19.83
C LYS A 137 -9.11 -3.05 20.63
N GLU A 138 -7.86 -2.66 20.42
CA GLU A 138 -7.32 -1.51 21.12
C GLU A 138 -8.25 -0.35 20.75
N THR A 139 -8.86 0.24 21.78
CA THR A 139 -9.57 1.50 21.67
C THR A 139 -8.50 2.55 21.37
N LEU A 140 -8.09 2.61 20.10
CA LEU A 140 -6.88 3.27 19.66
C LEU A 140 -7.09 4.77 19.63
N TYR A 141 -6.66 5.41 20.72
CA TYR A 141 -6.28 6.81 20.68
C TYR A 141 -5.03 6.93 19.81
N THR A 142 -5.14 7.81 18.83
CA THR A 142 -4.11 8.38 17.96
C THR A 142 -2.69 8.36 18.53
N SER A 143 -1.76 7.83 17.72
CA SER A 143 -0.27 7.92 17.72
C SER A 143 0.44 6.57 17.80
N GLU A 144 0.06 5.70 18.73
CA GLU A 144 0.74 4.40 18.99
C GLU A 144 0.63 3.42 17.81
N MET A 145 -0.47 3.50 17.05
CA MET A 145 -0.73 2.68 15.84
C MET A 145 0.34 2.89 14.74
N TRP A 146 0.91 4.09 14.61
CA TRP A 146 1.84 4.41 13.53
C TRP A 146 3.28 4.02 13.84
N ASP A 147 3.68 4.10 15.11
CA ASP A 147 5.00 3.66 15.55
C ASP A 147 5.18 2.17 15.27
N PHE A 148 4.12 1.38 15.50
CA PHE A 148 4.10 -0.05 15.16
C PHE A 148 4.01 -0.33 13.64
N LEU A 149 3.35 0.53 12.87
CA LEU A 149 3.21 0.38 11.41
C LEU A 149 4.45 0.77 10.61
N TRP A 150 5.42 1.48 11.19
CA TRP A 150 6.49 2.13 10.42
C TRP A 150 7.93 1.65 10.71
N GLU A 151 8.18 0.88 11.77
CA GLU A 151 9.56 0.49 12.17
C GLU A 151 10.37 -0.31 11.11
N ASP A 152 9.75 -0.84 10.05
CA ASP A 152 10.47 -1.57 8.96
C ASP A 152 10.20 -1.00 7.55
N ALA A 153 9.49 0.12 7.42
CA ALA A 153 9.10 0.66 6.09
C ALA A 153 10.21 1.46 5.41
N THR A 154 11.35 1.67 6.07
CA THR A 154 12.50 2.39 5.54
C THR A 154 13.48 1.42 4.86
N PRO A 155 13.67 1.48 3.53
CA PRO A 155 14.91 1.00 2.95
C PRO A 155 16.04 1.84 3.54
N GLU A 156 17.03 1.19 4.13
CA GLU A 156 18.33 1.80 4.37
C GLU A 156 18.88 2.21 3.00
N TYR A 157 18.97 3.51 2.74
CA TYR A 157 19.68 4.08 1.58
C TYR A 157 21.16 4.27 1.91
#